data_AF-A0A6P0Q454-F1
#
_entry.id   AF-A0A6P0Q454-F1
#
_cell.length_a   1.000
_cell.length_b   1.000
_cell.length_c   1.000
_cell.angle_alpha   90.00
_cell.angle_beta   90.00
_cell.angle_gamma   90.00
#
_symmetry.space_group_name_H-M   'P 1'
#
loop_
_entity.id
_entity.type
_entity.pdbx_description
1 polymer ?
#
loop_
_entity_poly.entity_id
_entity_poly.type
_entity_poly.pdbx_seq_one_letter_code
_entity_poly.pdbx_strand_id
1 'polypeptide(L)'
;ISRGDRRLSQLLELTRHYGDSLGSFRRAFKQLRGQLPELDFYVYNDWSTEQVLPWSHLLGPLPQATLLKHLGAATALGLGNGE
;
A
#
# COMPACT_ATOMS: atom_id res chain seq x y z
N ILE A 1 1.93 1.05 4.82
CA ILE A 1 0.53 1.25 4.35
C ILE A 1 0.39 2.69 3.89
N SER A 2 0.45 2.92 2.58
CA SER A 2 0.21 4.24 2.00
C SER A 2 -1.20 4.69 2.36
N ARG A 3 -1.31 5.82 3.06
CA ARG A 3 -2.56 6.35 3.66
C ARG A 3 -3.66 6.72 2.65
N GLY A 4 -3.47 6.43 1.37
CA GLY A 4 -4.37 6.84 0.29
C GLY A 4 -5.14 5.70 -0.39
N ASP A 5 -5.05 4.45 0.10
CA ASP A 5 -5.98 3.42 -0.38
C ASP A 5 -7.36 3.64 0.26
N ARG A 6 -8.32 4.10 -0.57
CA ARG A 6 -9.70 4.37 -0.16
C ARG A 6 -10.45 3.12 0.28
N ARG A 7 -10.01 1.92 -0.12
CA ARG A 7 -10.61 0.65 0.30
C ARG A 7 -10.46 0.41 1.80
N LEU A 8 -9.49 1.05 2.45
CA LEU A 8 -9.28 0.99 3.90
C LEU A 8 -9.94 2.16 4.65
N SER A 9 -10.53 3.14 3.96
CA SER A 9 -11.08 4.35 4.60
C SER A 9 -12.14 4.00 5.65
N GLN A 10 -13.07 3.10 5.34
CA GLN A 10 -14.13 2.68 6.26
C GLN A 10 -13.58 1.95 7.50
N LEU A 11 -12.53 1.15 7.34
CA LEU A 11 -11.85 0.48 8.45
C LEU A 11 -11.22 1.52 9.40
N LEU A 12 -10.53 2.51 8.84
CA LEU A 12 -9.88 3.56 9.61
C LEU A 12 -10.92 4.42 10.34
N GLU A 13 -12.00 4.81 9.66
CA GLU A 13 -13.11 5.56 10.27
C GLU A 13 -13.74 4.81 11.44
N LEU A 14 -14.13 3.53 11.25
CA LEU A 14 -14.67 2.71 12.34
C LEU A 14 -13.71 2.56 13.51
N THR A 15 -12.42 2.37 13.21
CA THR A 15 -11.40 2.29 14.26
C THR A 15 -11.36 3.58 15.07
N ARG A 16 -11.41 4.76 14.43
CA ARG A 16 -11.45 6.06 15.13
C ARG A 16 -12.65 6.18 16.05
N HIS A 17 -13.82 5.69 15.66
CA HIS A 17 -15.00 5.65 16.53
C HIS A 17 -14.85 4.70 17.73
N TYR A 18 -14.04 3.64 17.59
CA TYR A 18 -13.74 2.69 18.66
C TYR A 18 -12.52 3.08 19.51
N GLY A 19 -11.80 4.14 19.14
CA GLY A 19 -10.52 4.53 19.73
C GLY A 19 -9.30 3.89 19.05
N ASP A 20 -8.10 4.35 19.39
CA ASP A 20 -6.86 3.97 18.67
C ASP A 20 -6.15 2.72 19.25
N SER A 21 -6.89 1.81 19.90
CA SER A 21 -6.31 0.59 20.50
C SER A 21 -6.25 -0.58 19.52
N LEU A 22 -5.37 -1.56 19.75
CA LEU A 22 -5.35 -2.80 18.96
C LEU A 22 -6.70 -3.54 18.98
N GLY A 23 -7.42 -3.50 20.11
CA GLY A 23 -8.77 -4.06 20.23
C GLY A 23 -9.78 -3.36 19.32
N SER A 24 -9.64 -2.05 19.15
CA SER A 24 -10.48 -1.23 18.28
C SER A 24 -10.31 -1.60 16.81
N PHE A 25 -9.06 -1.81 16.37
CA PHE A 25 -8.77 -2.36 15.04
C PHE A 25 -9.40 -3.74 14.84
N ARG A 26 -9.18 -4.68 15.78
CA ARG A 26 -9.76 -6.04 15.69
C ARG A 26 -11.29 -6.01 15.58
N ARG A 27 -11.94 -5.12 16.32
CA ARG A 27 -13.40 -4.92 16.26
C ARG A 27 -13.84 -4.41 14.89
N ALA A 28 -13.17 -3.40 14.35
CA ALA A 28 -13.47 -2.85 13.04
C ALA A 28 -13.27 -3.90 11.93
N PHE A 29 -12.18 -4.67 11.98
CA PHE A 29 -11.94 -5.81 11.06
C PHE A 29 -13.04 -6.86 11.13
N LYS A 30 -13.48 -7.23 12.35
CA LYS A 30 -14.56 -8.21 12.52
C LYS A 30 -15.87 -7.74 11.91
N GLN A 31 -16.16 -6.44 12.02
CA GLN A 31 -17.38 -5.85 11.47
C GLN A 31 -17.35 -5.77 9.93
N LEU A 32 -16.19 -5.46 9.34
CA LEU A 32 -16.02 -5.35 7.89
C LEU A 32 -15.60 -6.67 7.21
N ARG A 33 -15.78 -7.81 7.88
CA ARG A 33 -15.38 -9.11 7.37
C ARG A 33 -16.07 -9.39 6.02
N GLY A 34 -15.28 -9.71 5.00
CA GLY A 34 -15.77 -9.95 3.63
C GLY A 34 -15.94 -8.68 2.77
N GLN A 35 -15.69 -7.49 3.32
CA GLN A 35 -15.74 -6.21 2.58
C GLN A 35 -14.35 -5.63 2.34
N LEU A 36 -13.38 -6.01 3.17
CA LEU A 36 -12.00 -5.53 3.06
C LEU A 36 -11.21 -6.38 2.06
N PRO A 37 -10.27 -5.76 1.31
CA PRO A 37 -9.29 -6.52 0.55
C PRO A 37 -8.42 -7.38 1.48
N GLU A 38 -7.90 -8.48 0.95
CA GLU A 38 -6.94 -9.31 1.65
C GLU A 38 -5.74 -8.47 2.11
N LEU A 39 -5.36 -8.61 3.39
CA LEU A 39 -4.30 -7.79 3.97
C LEU A 39 -2.94 -8.10 3.37
N ASP A 40 -2.75 -9.32 2.86
CA ASP A 40 -1.54 -9.74 2.14
C ASP A 40 -1.23 -8.85 0.94
N PHE A 41 -2.26 -8.24 0.33
CA PHE A 41 -2.08 -7.26 -0.75
C PHE A 41 -1.25 -6.04 -0.32
N TYR A 42 -1.31 -5.66 0.96
CA TYR A 42 -0.66 -4.48 1.53
C TYR A 42 0.69 -4.77 2.18
N VAL A 43 1.11 -6.03 2.22
CA VAL A 43 2.43 -6.44 2.68
C VAL A 43 3.48 -5.99 1.65
N TYR A 44 4.71 -5.74 2.11
CA TYR A 44 5.82 -5.34 1.25
C TYR A 44 6.05 -6.41 0.19
N ASN A 45 5.68 -6.10 -1.06
CA ASN A 45 5.81 -7.00 -2.20
C ASN A 45 6.33 -6.22 -3.41
N ASP A 46 7.00 -6.91 -4.33
CA ASP A 46 7.35 -6.34 -5.62
C ASP A 46 6.10 -6.32 -6.51
N TRP A 47 5.53 -5.14 -6.66
CA TRP A 47 4.37 -4.90 -7.50
C TRP A 47 4.80 -4.73 -8.95
N SER A 48 4.08 -5.38 -9.87
CA SER A 48 4.27 -5.17 -11.31
C SER A 48 4.15 -3.68 -11.65
N THR A 49 5.06 -3.19 -12.48
CA THR A 49 5.09 -1.80 -12.94
C THR A 49 3.93 -1.45 -13.87
N GLU A 50 3.30 -2.46 -14.46
CA GLU A 50 2.15 -2.32 -15.37
C GLU A 50 0.80 -2.35 -14.65
N GLN A 51 0.76 -2.77 -13.37
CA GLN A 51 -0.51 -2.82 -12.66
C GLN A 51 -0.92 -1.44 -12.14
N VAL A 52 -2.21 -1.14 -12.22
CA VAL A 52 -2.79 0.05 -11.58
C VAL A 52 -3.02 -0.24 -10.10
N LEU A 53 -2.24 0.42 -9.24
CA LEU A 53 -2.36 0.28 -7.80
C LEU A 53 -3.50 1.17 -7.26
N PRO A 54 -4.12 0.83 -6.12
CA PRO A 54 -5.20 1.61 -5.53
C PRO A 54 -4.82 3.06 -5.22
N TRP A 55 -3.53 3.32 -5.01
CA TRP A 55 -2.95 4.63 -4.76
C TRP A 55 -2.26 5.25 -6.00
N SER A 56 -2.39 4.68 -7.20
CA SER A 56 -1.82 5.25 -8.43
C SER A 56 -2.38 6.63 -8.77
N HIS A 57 -3.55 6.99 -8.22
CA HIS A 57 -4.16 8.31 -8.37
C HIS A 57 -3.52 9.39 -7.47
N LEU A 58 -2.64 9.02 -6.53
CA LEU A 58 -1.98 9.97 -5.66
C LEU A 58 -0.89 10.73 -6.44
N LEU A 59 -0.98 12.05 -6.43
CA LEU A 59 0.03 12.92 -7.00
C LEU A 59 1.19 13.06 -6.01
N GLY A 60 2.26 12.31 -6.26
CA GLY A 60 3.51 12.43 -5.51
C GLY A 60 4.43 13.53 -6.05
N PRO A 61 5.55 13.82 -5.37
CA PRO A 61 6.54 14.78 -5.83
C PRO A 61 7.26 14.33 -7.12
N LEU A 62 7.27 13.03 -7.41
CA LEU A 62 7.84 12.45 -8.63
C LEU A 62 6.74 11.71 -9.41
N PRO A 63 6.68 11.86 -10.74
CA PRO A 63 5.77 11.10 -11.57
C PRO A 63 6.20 9.63 -11.65
N GLN A 64 5.23 8.74 -11.92
CA GLN A 64 5.47 7.29 -12.01
C GLN A 64 6.62 6.93 -12.97
N ALA A 65 6.70 7.59 -14.14
CA ALA A 65 7.76 7.36 -15.11
C ALA A 65 9.17 7.61 -14.53
N THR A 66 9.34 8.63 -13.68
CA THR A 66 10.61 8.92 -13.01
C THR A 66 10.95 7.85 -11.97
N LEU A 67 9.95 7.38 -11.21
CA LEU A 67 10.13 6.29 -10.24
C LEU A 67 10.57 5.00 -10.94
N LEU A 68 9.96 4.66 -12.09
CA LEU A 68 10.33 3.49 -12.90
C LEU A 68 11.77 3.59 -13.43
N LYS A 69 12.19 4.78 -13.89
CA LYS A 69 13.58 5.02 -14.29
C LYS A 69 14.56 4.81 -13.14
N HIS A 70 14.24 5.31 -11.94
CA HIS A 70 15.10 5.13 -10.76
C HIS A 70 15.17 3.66 -10.32
N LEU A 71 14.04 2.94 -10.36
CA LEU A 71 14.01 1.50 -10.10
C LEU A 71 14.91 0.73 -11.07
N GLY A 72 14.85 1.03 -12.37
CA GLY A 72 15.72 0.42 -13.38
C GLY A 72 17.21 0.70 -13.13
N ALA A 73 17.57 1.93 -12.75
CA ALA A 73 18.95 2.27 -12.42
C ALA A 73 19.45 1.53 -11.17
N ALA A 74 18.64 1.45 -10.11
CA ALA A 74 19.00 0.78 -8.86
C ALA A 74 19.17 -0.75 -9.04
N THR A 75 18.27 -1.39 -9.79
CA THR A 75 18.34 -2.82 -10.09
C THR A 75 19.55 -3.16 -10.96
N ALA A 76 19.89 -2.32 -11.95
CA ALA A 76 21.09 -2.49 -12.75
C ALA A 76 22.39 -2.36 -11.94
N LEU A 77 22.45 -1.43 -10.98
CA LEU A 77 23.59 -1.26 -10.09
C LEU A 77 23.75 -2.43 -9.10
N GLY A 78 22.65 -2.99 -8.62
CA GLY A 78 22.68 -4.15 -7.71
C GLY A 78 23.22 -5.43 -8.36
N LEU A 79 23.06 -5.58 -9.67
CA LEU A 79 23.57 -6.73 -10.43
C LEU A 79 25.07 -6.60 -10.80
N GLY A 80 25.65 -5.39 -10.71
CA GLY A 80 27.05 -5.13 -11.08
C GLY A 80 28.08 -5.27 -9.95
N ASN A 81 27.66 -5.59 -8.73
CA ASN A 81 28.55 -5.77 -7.56
C ASN A 81 28.80 -7.25 -7.21
N GLY A 82 28.56 -8.16 -8.16
CA GLY A 82 28.67 -9.61 -8.01
C GLY A 82 29.78 -10.28 -8.82
N GLU A 83 30.75 -9.51 -9.33
CA GLU A 83 31.96 -10.00 -10.01
C GLU A 83 33.23 -9.69 -9.22
#